data_AF-A0A7W7D4E3-F1
#
_entry.id   AF-A0A7W7D4E3-F1
#
_cell.length_a   1.000
_cell.length_b   1.000
_cell.length_c   1.000
_cell.angle_alpha   90.00
_cell.angle_beta   90.00
_cell.angle_gamma   90.00
#
_symmetry.space_group_name_H-M   'P 1'
#
loop_
_entity.id
_entity.type
_entity.pdbx_description
1 polymer ?
#
loop_
_entity_poly.entity_id
_entity_poly.type
_entity_poly.pdbx_seq_one_letter_code
_entity_poly.pdbx_strand_id
1 'polypeptide(L)'
;MSTVIGKSEGIAHGTLKGYKQHRYRKVESCEPCLKAVREDYARRKAVRTTPRVRKPQAAAVAPEPAPWGLVHGDTAREPALTYIPYRDAEGQEAERREQLAAALCVAGRARDVADCKELLDMLGLLAVVENSPEGAR
;
A
#
# COMPACT_ATOMS: atom_id res chain seq x y z
N MET A 1 -38.55 4.15 5.66
CA MET A 1 -37.45 4.41 4.70
C MET A 1 -37.73 3.65 3.42
N SER A 2 -37.95 4.31 2.30
CA SER A 2 -38.17 3.63 1.01
C SER A 2 -36.85 3.09 0.48
N THR A 3 -36.71 1.77 0.36
CA THR A 3 -35.54 1.13 -0.26
C THR A 3 -35.51 1.41 -1.77
N VAL A 4 -34.35 1.85 -2.27
CA VAL A 4 -34.11 2.20 -3.68
C VAL A 4 -33.61 0.99 -4.50
N ILE A 5 -33.51 -0.18 -3.86
CA ILE A 5 -33.07 -1.44 -4.46
C ILE A 5 -34.19 -1.96 -5.39
N GLY A 6 -33.83 -2.40 -6.59
CA GLY A 6 -34.73 -2.91 -7.62
C GLY A 6 -35.33 -1.83 -8.55
N LYS A 7 -35.12 -0.53 -8.27
CA LYS A 7 -35.73 0.56 -9.05
C LYS A 7 -34.78 1.09 -10.13
N SER A 8 -35.19 0.99 -11.39
CA SER A 8 -34.47 1.54 -12.55
C SER A 8 -34.68 3.04 -12.75
N GLU A 9 -35.73 3.62 -12.18
CA GLU A 9 -36.11 5.03 -12.36
C GLU A 9 -35.08 6.01 -11.78
N GLY A 10 -34.71 7.03 -12.56
CA GLY A 10 -33.76 8.06 -12.12
C GLY A 10 -32.29 7.63 -12.15
N ILE A 11 -31.95 6.55 -12.87
CA ILE A 11 -30.55 6.19 -13.15
C ILE A 11 -30.03 7.04 -14.33
N ALA A 12 -28.89 7.68 -14.15
CA ALA A 12 -28.26 8.51 -15.20
C ALA A 12 -27.53 7.64 -16.24
N HIS A 13 -28.25 7.18 -17.26
CA HIS A 13 -27.73 6.27 -18.29
C HIS A 13 -26.59 6.86 -19.14
N GLY A 14 -25.76 6.00 -19.73
CA GLY A 14 -24.64 6.42 -20.59
C GLY A 14 -23.42 6.96 -19.83
N THR A 15 -23.39 6.83 -18.50
CA THR A 15 -22.28 7.32 -17.67
C THR A 15 -21.77 6.25 -16.71
N LEU A 16 -20.53 6.40 -16.24
CA LEU A 16 -19.98 5.55 -15.17
C LEU A 16 -20.78 5.67 -13.87
N LYS A 17 -21.36 6.84 -13.60
CA LYS A 17 -22.22 7.07 -12.43
C LYS A 17 -23.50 6.25 -12.55
N GLY A 18 -24.13 6.21 -13.72
CA GLY A 18 -25.27 5.35 -14.01
C GLY A 18 -24.99 3.87 -13.85
N TYR A 19 -23.85 3.39 -14.36
CA TYR A 19 -23.42 2.00 -14.16
C TYR A 19 -23.28 1.64 -12.66
N LYS A 20 -22.67 2.54 -11.87
CA LYS A 20 -22.58 2.35 -10.41
C LYS A 20 -23.95 2.31 -9.73
N GLN A 21 -24.89 3.14 -10.19
CA GLN A 21 -26.27 3.14 -9.68
C GLN A 21 -27.00 1.83 -9.99
N HIS A 22 -26.85 1.28 -11.20
CA HIS A 22 -27.37 -0.06 -11.54
C HIS A 22 -26.85 -1.14 -10.58
N ARG A 23 -25.53 -1.17 -10.36
CA ARG A 23 -24.88 -2.10 -9.44
C ARG A 23 -25.38 -1.95 -8.01
N TYR A 24 -25.50 -0.72 -7.52
CA TYR A 24 -25.98 -0.43 -6.16
C TYR A 24 -27.44 -0.83 -5.98
N ARG A 25 -28.29 -0.55 -6.97
CA ARG A 25 -29.72 -0.88 -6.93
C ARG A 25 -30.02 -2.32 -7.33
N LYS A 26 -29.01 -3.11 -7.70
CA LYS A 26 -29.15 -4.52 -8.14
C LYS A 26 -30.11 -4.66 -9.34
N VAL A 27 -30.05 -3.71 -10.27
CA VAL A 27 -30.78 -3.74 -11.55
C VAL A 27 -29.79 -4.06 -12.67
N GLU A 28 -30.25 -4.78 -13.68
CA GLU A 28 -29.44 -5.07 -14.86
C GLU A 28 -28.95 -3.78 -15.53
N SER A 29 -27.64 -3.73 -15.79
CA SER A 29 -27.02 -2.56 -16.40
C SER A 29 -27.37 -2.52 -17.88
N CYS A 30 -27.97 -1.42 -18.33
CA CYS A 30 -28.31 -1.22 -19.73
C CYS A 30 -27.06 -1.03 -20.62
N GLU A 31 -27.23 -1.27 -21.93
CA GLU A 31 -26.15 -1.19 -22.91
C GLU A 31 -25.43 0.18 -22.96
N PRO A 32 -26.10 1.34 -22.85
CA PRO A 32 -25.42 2.64 -22.77
C PRO A 32 -24.44 2.74 -21.60
N CYS A 33 -24.81 2.21 -20.43
CA CYS A 33 -23.95 2.22 -19.24
C CYS A 33 -22.76 1.26 -19.42
N LEU A 34 -22.98 0.10 -20.04
CA LEU A 34 -21.92 -0.85 -20.35
C LEU A 34 -20.94 -0.26 -21.38
N LYS A 35 -21.42 0.43 -22.42
CA LYS A 35 -20.58 1.13 -23.40
C LYS A 35 -19.66 2.15 -22.73
N ALA A 36 -20.20 2.99 -21.84
CA ALA A 36 -19.40 3.97 -21.10
C ALA A 36 -18.29 3.31 -20.25
N VAL A 37 -18.54 2.15 -19.66
CA VAL A 37 -17.52 1.38 -18.93
C VAL A 37 -16.47 0.82 -19.88
N ARG A 38 -16.87 0.27 -21.04
CA ARG A 38 -15.93 -0.23 -22.06
C ARG A 38 -15.01 0.89 -22.56
N GLU A 39 -15.55 2.08 -22.81
CA GLU A 39 -14.79 3.26 -23.24
C GLU A 39 -13.83 3.77 -22.15
N ASP A 40 -14.27 3.82 -20.89
CA ASP A 40 -13.40 4.19 -19.76
C ASP A 40 -12.23 3.21 -19.61
N TYR A 41 -12.51 1.91 -19.73
CA TYR A 41 -11.49 0.88 -19.65
C TYR A 41 -10.48 0.98 -20.81
N ALA A 42 -10.97 1.18 -22.04
CA ALA A 42 -10.13 1.41 -23.22
C ALA A 42 -9.23 2.64 -23.02
N ARG A 43 -9.76 3.75 -22.49
CA ARG A 43 -9.00 4.97 -22.21
C ARG A 43 -7.89 4.72 -21.19
N ARG A 44 -8.19 4.07 -20.06
CA ARG A 44 -7.18 3.74 -19.03
C ARG A 44 -6.11 2.79 -19.54
N LYS A 45 -6.49 1.81 -20.37
CA LYS A 45 -5.55 0.90 -21.01
C LYS A 45 -4.58 1.65 -21.91
N ALA A 46 -5.07 2.58 -22.74
CA ALA A 46 -4.24 3.40 -23.61
C ALA A 46 -3.18 4.20 -22.83
N VAL A 47 -3.57 4.82 -21.70
CA VAL A 47 -2.63 5.55 -20.83
C VAL A 47 -1.57 4.62 -20.22
N ARG A 48 -1.92 3.39 -19.85
CA ARG A 48 -0.95 2.43 -19.30
C ARG A 48 0.03 1.89 -20.34
N THR A 49 -0.40 1.79 -21.59
CA THR A 49 0.42 1.26 -22.70
C THR A 49 1.38 2.29 -23.28
N THR A 50 1.27 3.59 -22.93
CA THR A 50 2.30 4.55 -23.35
C THR A 50 3.64 4.13 -22.74
N PRO A 51 4.70 3.93 -23.54
CA PRO A 51 6.00 3.54 -23.03
C PRO A 51 6.47 4.64 -22.07
N ARG A 52 6.69 4.27 -20.80
CA ARG A 52 7.41 5.14 -19.87
C ARG A 52 8.77 5.42 -20.52
N VAL A 53 9.04 6.69 -20.80
CA VAL A 53 10.38 7.15 -21.20
C VAL A 53 11.31 6.75 -20.06
N ARG A 54 12.06 5.65 -20.23
CA ARG A 54 13.10 5.27 -19.29
C ARG A 54 14.14 6.38 -19.37
N LYS A 55 14.35 7.10 -18.26
CA LYS A 55 15.47 8.04 -18.15
C LYS A 55 16.74 7.29 -18.58
N PRO A 56 17.57 7.85 -19.49
CA PRO A 56 18.84 7.23 -19.82
C PRO A 56 19.63 7.14 -18.52
N GLN A 57 19.95 5.93 -18.08
CA GLN A 57 20.89 5.74 -17.00
C GLN A 57 22.22 6.28 -17.52
N ALA A 58 22.78 7.27 -16.83
CA ALA A 58 24.15 7.69 -17.08
C ALA A 58 25.01 6.43 -17.04
N ALA A 59 25.87 6.23 -18.05
CA ALA A 59 26.77 5.11 -18.14
C ALA A 59 27.68 5.12 -16.91
N ALA A 60 27.28 4.39 -15.88
CA ALA A 60 28.09 4.16 -14.70
C ALA A 60 29.26 3.28 -15.14
N VAL A 61 30.47 3.78 -14.90
CA VAL A 61 31.71 3.02 -14.97
C VAL A 61 31.50 1.65 -14.33
N ALA A 62 31.87 0.59 -15.04
CA ALA A 62 31.73 -0.78 -14.56
C ALA A 62 32.44 -0.91 -13.21
N PRO A 63 31.75 -1.29 -12.12
CA PRO A 63 32.43 -1.60 -10.87
C PRO A 63 33.29 -2.85 -11.09
N GLU A 64 34.50 -2.86 -10.51
CA GLU A 64 35.34 -4.07 -10.46
C GLU A 64 34.52 -5.26 -9.94
N PRO A 65 34.68 -6.47 -10.51
CA PRO A 65 33.95 -7.63 -10.04
C PRO A 65 34.38 -7.94 -8.61
N ALA A 66 33.40 -7.98 -7.71
CA ALA A 66 33.63 -8.42 -6.34
C ALA A 66 34.23 -9.86 -6.34
N PRO A 67 35.06 -10.23 -5.35
CA PRO A 67 35.80 -11.50 -5.32
C PRO A 67 34.93 -12.77 -5.25
N TRP A 68 33.62 -12.64 -5.24
CA TRP A 68 32.65 -13.73 -5.35
C TRP A 68 32.06 -13.74 -6.76
N GLY A 69 32.85 -14.14 -7.76
CA GLY A 69 32.33 -14.32 -9.12
C GLY A 69 31.27 -15.42 -9.17
N LEU A 70 29.99 -15.06 -9.27
CA LEU A 70 28.94 -16.01 -9.62
C LEU A 70 28.65 -15.92 -11.12
N VAL A 71 29.25 -16.85 -11.85
CA VAL A 71 28.91 -17.20 -13.23
C VAL A 71 27.55 -17.87 -13.20
N HIS A 72 26.52 -17.28 -13.79
CA HIS A 72 25.19 -17.90 -13.86
C HIS A 72 25.20 -19.02 -14.90
N GLY A 73 25.53 -20.24 -14.46
CA GLY A 73 25.23 -21.48 -15.19
C GLY A 73 23.79 -21.92 -14.92
N ASP A 74 23.07 -22.26 -15.99
CA ASP A 74 21.63 -22.62 -16.03
C ASP A 74 21.25 -23.96 -15.36
N THR A 75 21.82 -24.31 -14.20
CA THR A 75 21.46 -25.55 -13.50
C THR A 75 21.09 -25.28 -12.05
N ALA A 76 19.86 -25.68 -11.71
CA ALA A 76 19.19 -25.60 -10.40
C ALA A 76 18.37 -24.32 -10.13
N ARG A 77 17.23 -24.20 -10.81
CA ARG A 77 16.11 -23.40 -10.32
C ARG A 77 15.44 -24.16 -9.17
N GLU A 78 16.00 -24.04 -7.96
CA GLU A 78 15.23 -24.32 -6.75
C GLU A 78 14.19 -23.21 -6.52
N PRO A 79 12.96 -23.54 -6.07
CA PRO A 79 12.00 -22.52 -5.71
C PRO A 79 12.48 -21.83 -4.42
N ALA A 80 13.08 -20.65 -4.57
CA ALA A 80 13.22 -19.72 -3.46
C ALA A 80 11.81 -19.33 -2.98
N LEU A 81 11.28 -20.10 -2.02
CA LEU A 81 10.30 -19.62 -1.04
C LEU A 81 10.99 -18.46 -0.31
N THR A 82 10.89 -17.29 -0.93
CA THR A 82 11.51 -16.06 -0.46
C THR A 82 10.78 -15.69 0.81
N TYR A 83 11.47 -15.90 1.92
CA TYR A 83 11.12 -15.46 3.25
C TYR A 83 10.52 -14.03 3.24
N ILE A 84 9.35 -13.90 3.84
CA ILE A 84 8.56 -12.68 3.90
C ILE A 84 9.23 -11.72 4.93
N PRO A 85 9.44 -10.43 4.61
CA PRO A 85 10.25 -9.49 5.38
C PRO A 85 9.52 -8.96 6.64
N TYR A 86 9.16 -9.85 7.57
CA TYR A 86 8.53 -9.48 8.85
C TYR A 86 9.43 -9.72 10.07
N ARG A 87 10.71 -10.02 9.86
CA ARG A 87 11.66 -10.32 10.93
C ARG A 87 13.01 -9.74 10.54
N ASP A 88 13.56 -8.87 11.37
CA ASP A 88 15.01 -8.79 11.56
C ASP A 88 15.54 -10.18 11.99
N ALA A 89 16.86 -10.40 11.89
CA ALA A 89 17.49 -11.70 12.14
C ALA A 89 17.15 -12.32 13.53
N GLU A 90 16.63 -11.51 14.45
CA GLU A 90 16.32 -11.86 15.83
C GLU A 90 14.80 -11.83 16.14
N GLY A 91 13.96 -11.26 15.27
CA GLY A 91 12.49 -11.21 15.44
C GLY A 91 11.95 -10.20 16.42
N GLN A 92 12.68 -9.11 16.62
CA GLN A 92 12.32 -8.02 17.53
C GLN A 92 11.65 -6.85 16.80
N GLU A 93 11.68 -6.79 15.47
CA GLU A 93 11.06 -5.69 14.70
C GLU A 93 9.53 -5.64 14.82
N ALA A 94 8.86 -6.80 14.91
CA ALA A 94 7.40 -6.85 15.07
C ALA A 94 6.97 -6.36 16.46
N GLU A 95 7.68 -6.80 17.49
CA GLU A 95 7.45 -6.39 18.88
C GLU A 95 7.73 -4.89 19.07
N ARG A 96 8.82 -4.38 18.48
CA ARG A 96 9.15 -2.96 18.50
C ARG A 96 8.09 -2.11 17.78
N ARG A 97 7.52 -2.59 16.68
CA ARG A 97 6.40 -1.91 15.99
C ARG A 97 5.15 -1.87 16.84
N GLU A 98 4.83 -2.96 17.54
CA GLU A 98 3.68 -3.01 18.45
C GLU A 98 3.87 -2.05 19.63
N GLN A 99 5.06 -2.02 20.22
CA GLN A 99 5.44 -1.09 21.27
C GLN A 99 5.37 0.38 20.80
N LEU A 100 5.82 0.69 19.59
CA LEU A 100 5.68 2.02 18.99
C LEU A 100 4.23 2.40 18.73
N ALA A 101 3.40 1.47 18.24
CA ALA A 101 1.98 1.71 18.03
C ALA A 101 1.25 1.98 19.37
N ALA A 102 1.60 1.24 20.42
CA ALA A 102 1.10 1.47 21.78
C ALA A 102 1.54 2.85 22.30
N ALA A 103 2.82 3.21 22.12
CA ALA A 103 3.35 4.50 22.53
C ALA A 103 2.64 5.67 21.84
N LEU A 104 2.36 5.56 20.53
CA LEU A 104 1.60 6.57 19.78
C LEU A 104 0.15 6.70 20.25
N CYS A 105 -0.50 5.59 20.62
CA CYS A 105 -1.84 5.61 21.19
C CYS A 105 -1.90 6.38 22.53
N VAL A 106 -0.85 6.22 23.35
CA VAL A 106 -0.71 6.92 24.64
C VAL A 106 -0.42 8.40 24.40
N ALA A 107 0.52 8.72 23.51
CA ALA A 107 0.86 10.09 23.16
C ALA A 107 -0.34 10.88 22.62
N GLY A 108 -1.23 10.24 21.85
CA GLY A 108 -2.46 10.87 21.36
C GLY A 108 -3.52 11.17 22.43
N ARG A 109 -3.36 10.65 23.65
CA ARG A 109 -4.27 10.88 24.79
C ARG A 109 -3.66 11.73 25.91
N ALA A 110 -2.35 11.94 25.87
CA ALA A 110 -1.65 12.78 26.83
C ALA A 110 -2.06 14.25 26.66
N ARG A 111 -2.20 14.96 27.78
CA ARG A 111 -2.57 16.38 27.79
C ARG A 111 -1.39 17.29 27.45
N ASP A 112 -0.20 16.90 27.86
CA ASP A 112 1.06 17.59 27.59
C ASP A 112 2.23 16.60 27.50
N VAL A 113 3.43 17.13 27.23
CA VAL A 113 4.65 16.33 27.03
C VAL A 113 5.11 15.66 28.31
N ALA A 114 4.84 16.24 29.48
CA ALA A 114 5.21 15.66 30.78
C ALA A 114 4.29 14.48 31.11
N ASP A 115 2.98 14.65 30.93
CA ASP A 115 1.94 13.62 31.03
C ASP A 115 2.23 12.46 30.08
N CYS A 116 2.65 12.77 28.83
CA CYS A 116 3.07 11.75 27.86
C CYS A 116 4.28 10.95 28.35
N LYS A 117 5.31 11.64 28.86
CA LYS A 117 6.53 11.01 29.35
C LYS A 117 6.25 10.10 30.55
N GLU A 118 5.45 10.55 31.50
CA GLU A 118 5.06 9.78 32.68
C GLU A 118 4.23 8.54 32.30
N LEU A 119 3.27 8.68 31.38
CA LEU A 119 2.47 7.56 30.89
C LEU A 119 3.30 6.52 30.11
N LEU A 120 4.28 6.96 29.31
CA LEU A 120 5.18 6.05 28.59
C LEU A 120 6.16 5.35 29.52
N ASP A 121 6.62 6.02 30.58
CA ASP A 121 7.50 5.45 31.60
C ASP A 121 6.78 4.38 32.43
N MET A 122 5.55 4.66 32.89
CA MET A 122 4.72 3.68 33.59
C MET A 122 4.43 2.41 32.77
N LEU A 123 4.39 2.53 31.44
CA LEU A 123 4.15 1.41 30.53
C LEU A 123 5.44 0.74 30.04
N GLY A 124 6.61 1.21 30.45
CA GLY A 124 7.91 0.68 30.00
C GLY A 124 8.21 0.93 28.53
N LEU A 125 7.52 1.87 27.89
CA LEU A 125 7.64 2.18 26.46
C LEU A 125 8.59 3.35 26.16
N LEU A 126 9.06 4.05 27.20
CA LEU A 126 9.93 5.23 27.04
C LEU A 126 11.22 4.90 26.26
N ALA A 127 11.85 3.78 26.59
CA ALA A 127 13.07 3.33 25.92
C ALA A 127 12.87 3.04 24.41
N VAL A 128 11.67 2.65 24.00
CA VAL A 128 11.37 2.31 22.60
C VAL A 128 11.28 3.58 21.74
N VAL A 129 10.71 4.65 22.30
CA VAL A 129 10.60 5.96 21.65
C VAL A 129 11.96 6.64 21.56
N GLU A 130 12.75 6.61 22.63
CA GLU A 130 14.08 7.25 22.66
C GLU A 130 15.11 6.57 21.74
N ASN A 131 14.99 5.25 21.53
CA ASN A 131 15.87 4.50 20.63
C ASN A 131 15.39 4.48 19.17
N SER A 132 14.33 5.21 18.82
CA SER A 132 13.81 5.26 17.44
C SER A 132 14.76 6.04 16.52
N PRO A 133 15.22 5.46 15.39
CA PRO A 133 16.11 6.14 14.45
C PRO A 133 15.46 7.34 13.74
N GLU A 134 14.16 7.59 13.95
CA GLU A 134 13.43 8.74 13.40
C GLU A 134 13.47 9.98 14.30
N GLY A 135 14.15 9.94 15.46
CA GLY A 135 14.35 11.07 16.37
C GLY A 135 15.46 12.05 15.98
N ALA A 136 15.82 12.14 14.69
CA ALA A 136 16.80 13.09 14.18
C ALA A 136 16.19 13.96 13.07
N ARG A 137 15.30 14.87 13.44
CA ARG A 137 14.96 16.06 12.64
C ARG A 137 14.77 17.26 13.54
#